data_AF-A0A658BSR3-F1
#
_entry.id   AF-A0A658BSR3-F1
#
_cell.length_a   1.000
_cell.length_b   1.000
_cell.length_c   1.000
_cell.angle_alpha   90.00
_cell.angle_beta   90.00
_cell.angle_gamma   90.00
#
_symmetry.space_group_name_H-M   'P 1'
#
loop_
_entity.id
_entity.type
_entity.pdbx_description
1 polymer ?
#
loop_
_entity_poly.entity_id
_entity_poly.type
_entity_poly.pdbx_seq_one_letter_code
_entity_poly.pdbx_strand_id
1 'polypeptide(L)'
;MKLFSLVSLLLGACLAATFPAWSASGIFDQSSVMVENARLSDAEEMLQQWLDNHPEDQEARFLLARVLAWQGKNAEALEQYQHLLSKDPENGDYLTGRAMLPVTARP
;
A
#
# COMPACT_ATOMS: atom_id res chain seq x y z
N MET A 1 27.08 -55.44 -20.11
CA MET A 1 27.21 -56.43 -19.02
C MET A 1 28.45 -56.14 -18.20
N LYS A 2 28.30 -55.41 -17.09
CA LYS A 2 28.87 -55.76 -15.78
C LYS A 2 28.10 -54.92 -14.75
N LEU A 3 27.59 -55.65 -13.78
CA LEU A 3 26.46 -55.37 -12.91
C LEU A 3 26.99 -54.82 -11.57
N PHE A 4 26.24 -53.87 -11.00
CA PHE A 4 26.09 -53.53 -9.58
C PHE A 4 27.03 -54.17 -8.54
N SER A 5 27.76 -53.31 -7.82
CA SER A 5 28.14 -53.38 -6.40
C SER A 5 29.13 -52.23 -6.16
N LEU A 6 29.02 -51.29 -5.24
CA LEU A 6 28.33 -51.23 -3.96
C LEU A 6 27.99 -49.77 -3.66
N VAL A 7 26.79 -49.57 -3.13
CA VAL A 7 26.41 -48.42 -2.32
C VAL A 7 27.26 -48.46 -1.05
N SER A 8 27.78 -47.30 -0.62
CA SER A 8 27.93 -46.83 0.78
C SER A 8 29.32 -46.25 1.11
N LEU A 9 29.28 -45.08 1.76
CA LEU A 9 30.35 -44.31 2.43
C LEU A 9 31.28 -43.48 1.52
N LEU A 10 31.53 -42.19 1.70
CA LEU A 10 31.15 -41.20 2.73
C LEU A 10 31.42 -39.78 2.16
N LEU A 11 30.48 -38.87 2.44
CA LEU A 11 30.62 -37.44 2.69
C LEU A 11 31.88 -36.70 2.21
N GLY A 12 31.68 -35.73 1.31
CA GLY A 12 32.65 -34.64 1.13
C GLY A 12 32.22 -33.64 0.07
N ALA A 13 31.80 -32.45 0.52
CA ALA A 13 31.67 -31.22 -0.27
C ALA A 13 30.43 -31.07 -1.18
N CYS A 14 29.24 -31.01 -0.56
CA CYS A 14 28.24 -30.03 -1.02
C CYS A 14 28.84 -28.64 -0.75
N LEU A 15 29.38 -27.98 -1.77
CA LEU A 15 29.66 -26.55 -1.69
C LEU A 15 28.34 -25.84 -1.38
N ALA A 16 28.32 -25.15 -0.25
CA ALA A 16 27.25 -24.26 0.17
C ALA A 16 27.09 -23.15 -0.88
N ALA A 17 26.26 -23.40 -1.89
CA ALA A 17 25.55 -22.33 -2.56
C ALA A 17 24.64 -21.72 -1.48
N THR A 18 25.07 -20.57 -0.97
CA THR A 18 24.25 -19.64 -0.21
C THR A 18 23.07 -19.23 -1.09
N PHE A 19 22.05 -20.08 -1.14
CA PHE A 19 20.71 -19.63 -1.41
C PHE A 19 20.40 -18.63 -0.29
N PRO A 20 20.15 -17.35 -0.59
CA PRO A 20 19.68 -16.44 0.44
C PRO A 20 18.44 -17.11 1.03
N ALA A 21 18.43 -17.19 2.36
CA ALA A 21 17.29 -17.64 3.14
C ALA A 21 16.15 -16.63 2.93
N TRP A 22 15.52 -16.65 1.75
CA TRP A 22 14.10 -16.39 1.65
C TRP A 22 13.44 -17.51 2.45
N SER A 23 13.42 -17.32 3.76
CA SER A 23 12.54 -18.08 4.63
C SER A 23 11.12 -17.80 4.11
N ALA A 24 10.41 -18.87 3.78
CA ALA A 24 9.05 -18.82 3.22
C ALA A 24 8.02 -18.10 4.11
N SER A 25 8.44 -17.59 5.27
CA SER A 25 7.62 -16.84 6.22
C SER A 25 7.46 -15.35 5.91
N GLY A 26 8.18 -14.78 4.93
CA GLY A 26 8.14 -13.34 4.62
C GLY A 26 7.45 -12.91 3.31
N ILE A 27 7.16 -13.83 2.38
CA ILE A 27 6.56 -13.47 1.07
C ILE A 27 5.06 -13.19 1.17
N PHE A 28 4.33 -13.90 2.04
CA PHE A 28 2.89 -13.67 2.22
C PHE A 28 2.60 -12.26 2.77
N ASP A 29 3.35 -11.81 3.78
CA ASP A 29 3.18 -10.46 4.35
C ASP A 29 3.54 -9.39 3.32
N GLN A 30 4.67 -9.56 2.61
CA GLN A 30 5.10 -8.59 1.60
C GLN A 30 4.14 -8.51 0.40
N SER A 31 3.60 -9.65 -0.05
CA SER A 31 2.66 -9.69 -1.18
C SER A 31 1.31 -9.03 -0.86
N SER A 32 0.76 -9.23 0.34
CA SER A 32 -0.51 -8.60 0.73
C SER A 32 -0.39 -7.07 0.81
N VAL A 33 0.70 -6.57 1.39
CA VAL A 33 1.02 -5.13 1.43
C VAL A 33 1.22 -4.55 0.03
N MET A 34 1.92 -5.25 -0.86
CA MET A 34 2.08 -4.80 -2.26
C MET A 34 0.75 -4.74 -3.00
N VAL A 35 -0.11 -5.74 -2.83
CA VAL A 35 -1.44 -5.78 -3.46
C VAL A 35 -2.33 -4.65 -2.93
N GLU A 36 -2.31 -4.39 -1.63
CA GLU A 36 -3.08 -3.29 -1.04
C GLU A 36 -2.59 -1.93 -1.54
N ASN A 37 -1.28 -1.69 -1.53
CA ASN A 37 -0.68 -0.45 -2.06
C ASN A 37 -0.99 -0.23 -3.54
N ALA A 38 -0.95 -1.29 -4.36
CA ALA A 38 -1.32 -1.21 -5.77
C ALA A 38 -2.78 -0.80 -5.93
N ARG A 39 -3.69 -1.45 -5.20
CA ARG A 39 -5.13 -1.13 -5.26
C ARG A 39 -5.44 0.29 -4.79
N LEU A 40 -4.73 0.81 -3.79
CA LEU A 40 -4.90 2.19 -3.34
C LEU A 40 -4.37 3.18 -4.39
N SER A 41 -3.26 2.86 -5.04
CA SER A 41 -2.68 3.70 -6.11
C SER A 41 -3.61 3.74 -7.34
N ASP A 42 -4.17 2.60 -7.74
CA ASP A 42 -5.16 2.54 -8.82
C ASP A 42 -6.41 3.36 -8.47
N ALA A 43 -6.89 3.27 -7.22
CA ALA A 43 -8.04 4.04 -6.76
C ALA A 43 -7.79 5.55 -6.77
N GLU A 44 -6.60 5.97 -6.35
CA GLU A 44 -6.18 7.37 -6.41
C GLU A 44 -6.21 7.89 -7.86
N GLU A 45 -5.58 7.16 -8.80
CA GLU A 45 -5.54 7.55 -10.21
C GLU A 45 -6.95 7.66 -10.80
N MET A 46 -7.81 6.65 -10.55
CA MET A 46 -9.19 6.67 -11.03
C MET A 46 -9.99 7.86 -10.47
N LEU A 47 -9.80 8.21 -9.20
CA LEU A 47 -10.49 9.33 -8.58
C LEU A 47 -9.98 10.68 -9.07
N GLN A 48 -8.68 10.81 -9.31
CA GLN A 48 -8.11 12.02 -9.92
C GLN A 48 -8.66 12.22 -11.34
N GLN A 49 -8.66 11.18 -12.18
CA GLN A 49 -9.24 11.23 -13.52
C GLN A 49 -10.74 11.54 -13.52
N TRP A 50 -11.48 11.02 -12.53
CA TRP A 50 -12.89 11.36 -12.35
C TRP A 50 -13.07 12.84 -12.01
N LEU A 51 -12.30 13.35 -11.05
CA LEU A 51 -12.38 14.73 -10.59
C LEU A 51 -11.92 15.75 -11.64
N ASP A 52 -11.07 15.36 -12.59
CA ASP A 52 -10.73 16.19 -13.76
C ASP A 52 -11.97 16.52 -14.60
N ASN A 53 -12.92 15.58 -14.69
CA ASN A 53 -14.17 15.75 -15.43
C ASN A 53 -15.34 16.23 -14.55
N HIS A 54 -15.26 15.98 -13.24
CA HIS A 54 -16.31 16.24 -12.25
C HIS A 54 -15.75 17.00 -11.03
N PRO A 55 -15.22 18.24 -11.21
CA PRO A 55 -14.44 18.92 -10.17
C PRO A 55 -15.25 19.30 -8.90
N GLU A 56 -16.57 19.39 -9.03
CA GLU A 56 -17.50 19.74 -7.95
C GLU A 56 -18.06 18.51 -7.20
N ASP A 57 -17.65 17.29 -7.58
CA ASP A 57 -18.07 16.06 -6.90
C ASP A 57 -17.37 15.93 -5.54
N GLN A 58 -18.06 16.41 -4.50
CA GLN A 58 -17.56 16.41 -3.13
C GLN A 58 -17.40 14.99 -2.57
N GLU A 59 -18.22 14.04 -3.00
CA GLU A 59 -18.13 12.66 -2.53
C GLU A 59 -16.90 11.97 -3.11
N ALA A 60 -16.64 12.14 -4.40
CA ALA A 60 -15.42 11.63 -5.03
C ALA A 60 -14.17 12.26 -4.41
N ARG A 61 -14.21 13.56 -4.10
CA ARG A 61 -13.11 14.25 -3.41
C ARG A 61 -12.92 13.75 -1.98
N PHE A 62 -13.99 13.45 -1.26
CA PHE A 62 -13.92 12.85 0.07
C PHE A 62 -13.31 11.45 0.04
N LEU A 63 -13.70 10.63 -0.95
CA LEU A 63 -13.10 9.32 -1.15
C LEU A 63 -11.61 9.43 -1.49
N LEU A 64 -11.21 10.38 -2.34
CA LEU A 64 -9.81 10.64 -2.64
C LEU A 64 -9.02 11.01 -1.37
N ALA A 65 -9.57 11.89 -0.52
CA ALA A 65 -8.94 12.27 0.74
C ALA A 65 -8.67 11.05 1.64
N ARG A 66 -9.62 10.10 1.71
CA ARG A 66 -9.48 8.86 2.49
C ARG A 66 -8.43 7.92 1.90
N VAL A 67 -8.41 7.76 0.56
CA VAL A 67 -7.42 6.92 -0.13
C VAL A 67 -6.01 7.46 0.13
N LEU A 68 -5.82 8.77 -0.02
CA LEU A 68 -4.54 9.44 0.27
C LEU A 68 -4.12 9.22 1.74
N ALA A 69 -5.06 9.32 2.69
CA ALA A 69 -4.78 9.05 4.09
C ALA A 69 -4.35 7.58 4.33
N TRP A 70 -5.00 6.60 3.70
CA TRP A 70 -4.61 5.18 3.81
C TRP A 70 -3.26 4.87 3.18
N GLN A 71 -2.87 5.61 2.13
CA GLN A 71 -1.54 5.53 1.54
C GLN A 71 -0.47 6.26 2.39
N GLY A 72 -0.86 6.95 3.46
CA GLY A 72 0.04 7.76 4.30
C GLY A 72 0.42 9.11 3.68
N LYS A 73 -0.20 9.50 2.56
CA LYS A 73 -0.07 10.80 1.88
C LYS A 73 -0.85 11.88 2.62
N ASN A 74 -0.51 12.10 3.89
CA ASN A 74 -1.29 12.92 4.82
C ASN A 74 -1.39 14.39 4.42
N ALA A 75 -0.35 14.95 3.79
CA ALA A 75 -0.36 16.34 3.33
C ALA A 75 -1.39 16.54 2.21
N GLU A 76 -1.40 15.65 1.21
CA GLU A 76 -2.36 15.68 0.10
C GLU A 76 -3.79 15.40 0.60
N ALA A 77 -3.97 14.46 1.53
CA ALA A 77 -5.26 14.21 2.16
C ALA A 77 -5.80 15.45 2.90
N LEU A 78 -4.92 16.16 3.63
CA LEU A 78 -5.26 17.38 4.35
C LEU A 78 -5.78 18.47 3.40
N GLU A 79 -5.13 18.66 2.25
CA GLU A 79 -5.58 19.63 1.24
C GLU A 79 -7.01 19.31 0.74
N GLN A 80 -7.30 18.04 0.47
CA GLN A 80 -8.64 17.63 0.04
C GLN A 80 -9.69 17.87 1.13
N TYR A 81 -9.39 17.54 2.39
CA TYR A 81 -10.30 17.84 3.50
C TYR A 81 -10.51 19.35 3.72
N GLN A 82 -9.47 20.16 3.56
CA GLN A 82 -9.59 21.61 3.65
C GLN A 82 -10.49 22.18 2.55
N HIS A 83 -10.36 21.66 1.32
CA HIS A 83 -11.25 22.04 0.23
C HIS A 83 -12.71 21.71 0.56
N LEU A 84 -12.99 20.49 1.01
CA LEU A 84 -14.34 20.06 1.39
C LEU A 84 -14.93 20.92 2.52
N LEU A 85 -14.14 21.18 3.57
CA LEU A 85 -14.55 22.02 4.70
C LEU A 85 -14.70 23.50 4.34
N SER A 86 -14.13 23.96 3.23
CA SER A 86 -14.40 25.32 2.73
C SER A 86 -15.82 25.45 2.16
N LYS A 87 -16.42 24.34 1.74
CA LYS A 87 -17.78 24.27 1.18
C LYS A 87 -18.81 23.90 2.24
N ASP A 88 -18.47 22.94 3.10
CA ASP A 88 -19.31 22.49 4.21
C ASP A 88 -18.50 22.43 5.50
N PRO A 89 -18.36 23.55 6.23
CA PRO A 89 -17.49 23.66 7.40
C PRO A 89 -17.92 22.82 8.61
N GLU A 90 -19.20 22.45 8.69
CA GLU A 90 -19.78 21.74 9.83
C GLU A 90 -19.94 20.24 9.56
N ASN A 91 -19.47 19.76 8.39
CA ASN A 91 -19.54 18.36 8.03
C ASN A 91 -18.72 17.50 8.99
N GLY A 92 -19.41 16.65 9.77
CA GLY A 92 -18.78 15.79 10.77
C GLY A 92 -17.78 14.80 10.18
N ASP A 93 -18.03 14.28 8.97
CA ASP A 93 -17.18 13.29 8.33
C ASP A 93 -15.87 13.92 7.85
N TYR A 94 -15.93 15.13 7.29
CA TYR A 94 -14.74 15.85 6.85
C TYR A 94 -13.88 16.31 8.04
N LEU A 95 -14.52 16.78 9.11
CA LEU A 95 -13.83 17.13 10.35
C LEU A 95 -13.15 15.92 10.98
N THR A 96 -13.85 14.79 11.04
CA THR A 96 -13.33 13.53 11.60
C THR A 96 -12.18 12.99 10.77
N GLY A 97 -12.34 12.92 9.44
CA GLY A 97 -11.30 12.47 8.52
C GLY A 97 -10.02 13.29 8.64
N ARG A 98 -10.15 14.63 8.69
CA ARG A 98 -9.01 15.53 8.90
C ARG A 98 -8.35 15.34 10.27
N ALA A 99 -9.15 15.17 11.33
CA ALA A 99 -8.64 15.01 12.70
C ALA A 99 -7.90 13.69 12.92
N MET A 100 -8.24 12.64 12.16
CA MET A 100 -7.58 11.34 12.22
C MET A 100 -6.24 11.29 11.48
N LEU A 101 -5.88 12.33 10.72
CA LEU A 101 -4.58 12.40 10.07
C LEU A 101 -3.45 12.47 11.12
N PRO A 102 -2.37 11.70 10.98
CA PRO A 102 -1.21 11.79 11.84
C PRO A 102 -0.68 13.23 11.97
N VAL A 103 -0.30 13.63 13.18
CA VAL A 103 0.14 15.00 13.55
C VAL A 103 1.47 15.41 12.87
N THR A 104 2.04 14.59 11.99
CA THR A 104 3.30 14.88 11.29
C THR A 104 3.16 15.88 10.14
N ALA A 105 1.93 16.30 9.79
CA ALA A 105 1.67 17.36 8.82
C ALA A 105 1.89 18.78 9.41
N ARG A 106 3.10 19.05 9.94
CA ARG A 106 3.61 20.42 10.03
C ARG A 106 4.70 20.57 8.97
N PRO A 107 4.62 21.58 8.09
CA PRO A 107 5.67 21.84 7.11
C PRO A 107 7.02 22.16 7.76
#